data_AF-A0A7V7PNC0-F1
#
_entry.id   AF-A0A7V7PNC0-F1
#
_cell.length_a   1.000
_cell.length_b   1.000
_cell.length_c   1.000
_cell.angle_alpha   90.00
_cell.angle_beta   90.00
_cell.angle_gamma   90.00
#
_symmetry.space_group_name_H-M   'P 1'
#
loop_
_entity.id
_entity.type
_entity.pdbx_description
1 polymer ?
#
loop_
_entity_poly.entity_id
_entity_poly.type
_entity_poly.pdbx_seq_one_letter_code
_entity_poly.pdbx_strand_id
1 'polypeptide(L)'
;MSDHILPSDGKTEFAIKEWEKTREQVHLLLQAIWRFEAASILGLAAFYAWYFSTRDTGITFTKFFFGHDDNLEPGLEHDFLILVPIIFSFAIRHRLKIEYGILVRLGDYSKRIEDYVYRAQGNFTRLGWQTYLERCRPDDIKYEVIRSRFSNTFNLFRKVIIGTILIAIVDISIHYGPIILQHKPLILQFWQIAKNFFAETFISIERAWSSFDAALHSGRISD
;
A
#
# COMPACT_ATOMS: atom_id res chain seq x y z
N MET A 1 14.14 -16.79 -49.96
CA MET A 1 13.89 -16.22 -48.62
C MET A 1 13.91 -14.73 -48.83
N SER A 2 12.74 -14.20 -49.20
CA SER A 2 12.62 -12.83 -49.69
C SER A 2 12.47 -11.93 -48.48
N ASP A 3 13.45 -11.06 -48.26
CA ASP A 3 13.34 -9.97 -47.29
C ASP A 3 12.19 -9.07 -47.72
N HIS A 4 11.02 -9.33 -47.16
CA HIS A 4 9.89 -8.43 -47.23
C HIS A 4 10.24 -7.20 -46.37
N ILE A 5 11.04 -6.30 -46.95
CA ILE A 5 11.21 -4.95 -46.44
C ILE A 5 9.89 -4.25 -46.70
N LEU A 6 8.96 -4.36 -45.73
CA LEU A 6 7.74 -3.56 -45.73
C LEU A 6 8.18 -2.08 -45.71
N PRO A 7 7.63 -1.23 -46.58
CA PRO A 7 7.89 0.21 -46.50
C PRO A 7 7.55 0.65 -45.08
N SER A 8 8.51 1.28 -44.38
CA SER A 8 8.30 1.74 -43.02
C SER A 8 7.28 2.88 -43.04
N ASP A 9 6.00 2.53 -42.97
CA ASP A 9 4.94 3.48 -42.65
C ASP A 9 5.39 4.17 -41.35
N GLY A 10 5.52 5.50 -41.35
CA GLY A 10 6.13 6.24 -40.23
C GLY A 10 5.45 5.96 -38.88
N LYS A 11 4.23 5.40 -38.91
CA LYS A 11 3.49 4.86 -37.77
C LYS A 11 4.16 3.64 -37.12
N THR A 12 4.73 2.73 -37.90
CA THR A 12 5.44 1.55 -37.39
C THR A 12 6.75 1.96 -36.73
N GLU A 13 7.52 2.87 -37.34
CA GLU A 13 8.74 3.40 -36.74
C GLU A 13 8.44 4.14 -35.43
N PHE A 14 7.38 4.94 -35.41
CA PHE A 14 6.90 5.59 -34.19
C PHE A 14 6.53 4.56 -33.11
N ALA A 15 5.77 3.52 -33.47
CA ALA A 15 5.35 2.48 -32.54
C ALA A 15 6.54 1.72 -31.93
N ILE A 16 7.56 1.41 -32.73
CA ILE A 16 8.79 0.78 -32.25
C ILE A 16 9.51 1.69 -31.25
N LYS A 17 9.72 2.97 -31.58
CA LYS A 17 10.35 3.94 -30.66
C LYS A 17 9.55 4.10 -29.36
N GLU A 18 8.22 4.06 -29.45
CA GLU A 18 7.36 4.15 -28.29
C GLU A 18 7.42 2.90 -27.42
N TRP A 19 7.49 1.71 -28.03
CA TRP A 19 7.67 0.45 -27.33
C TRP A 19 9.00 0.41 -26.58
N GLU A 20 10.10 0.83 -27.22
CA GLU A 20 11.42 0.94 -26.59
C GLU A 20 11.39 1.87 -25.37
N LYS A 21 10.83 3.07 -25.53
CA LYS A 21 10.66 4.02 -24.42
C LYS A 21 9.78 3.45 -23.30
N THR A 22 8.70 2.75 -23.64
CA THR A 22 7.82 2.13 -22.65
C THR A 22 8.58 1.08 -21.82
N ARG A 23 9.40 0.25 -22.47
CA ARG A 23 10.25 -0.73 -21.78
C ARG A 23 11.29 -0.07 -20.89
N GLU A 24 11.92 1.01 -21.36
CA GLU A 24 12.84 1.81 -20.54
C GLU A 24 12.13 2.34 -19.27
N GLN A 25 10.92 2.90 -19.41
CA GLN A 25 10.13 3.36 -18.27
C GLN A 25 9.78 2.22 -17.30
N VAL A 26 9.44 1.03 -17.82
CA VAL A 26 9.21 -0.16 -16.98
C VAL A 26 10.46 -0.53 -16.18
N HIS A 27 11.64 -0.51 -16.80
CA HIS A 27 12.90 -0.82 -16.11
C HIS A 27 13.24 0.22 -15.03
N LEU A 28 13.09 1.52 -15.34
CA LEU A 28 13.29 2.61 -14.38
C LEU A 28 12.33 2.51 -13.19
N LEU A 29 11.06 2.23 -13.47
CA LEU A 29 10.03 2.07 -12.44
C LEU A 29 10.32 0.84 -11.55
N LEU A 30 10.71 -0.28 -12.13
CA LEU A 30 11.06 -1.49 -11.37
C LEU A 30 12.26 -1.23 -10.44
N GLN A 31 13.28 -0.50 -10.92
CA GLN A 31 14.42 -0.11 -10.11
C GLN A 31 14.01 0.85 -8.97
N ALA A 32 13.12 1.81 -9.26
CA ALA A 32 12.59 2.72 -8.26
C ALA A 32 11.79 1.98 -7.17
N ILE A 33 10.92 1.05 -7.56
CA ILE A 33 10.18 0.18 -6.64
C ILE A 33 11.15 -0.59 -5.75
N TRP A 34 12.16 -1.24 -6.33
CA TRP A 34 13.10 -2.05 -5.55
C TRP A 34 13.90 -1.22 -4.55
N ARG A 35 14.38 -0.03 -4.95
CA ARG A 35 15.06 0.92 -4.04
C ARG A 35 14.13 1.37 -2.91
N PHE A 36 12.88 1.66 -3.22
CA PHE A 36 11.89 2.06 -2.22
C PHE A 36 11.59 0.93 -1.22
N GLU A 37 11.46 -0.31 -1.70
CA GLU A 37 11.27 -1.48 -0.84
C GLU A 37 12.46 -1.72 0.09
N ALA A 38 13.68 -1.67 -0.45
CA ALA A 38 14.90 -1.81 0.33
C ALA A 38 15.02 -0.70 1.39
N ALA A 39 14.79 0.55 1.01
CA ALA A 39 14.80 1.69 1.93
C ALA A 39 13.74 1.54 3.03
N SER A 40 12.55 1.04 2.69
CA SER A 40 11.46 0.79 3.64
C SER A 40 11.83 -0.28 4.67
N ILE A 41 12.41 -1.39 4.23
CA ILE A 41 12.86 -2.48 5.12
C ILE A 41 14.00 -2.00 6.03
N LEU A 42 15.00 -1.31 5.46
CA LEU A 42 16.13 -0.78 6.22
C LEU A 42 15.68 0.30 7.20
N GLY A 43 14.77 1.19 6.82
CA GLY A 43 14.20 2.21 7.69
C GLY A 43 13.45 1.61 8.88
N LEU A 44 12.66 0.55 8.64
CA LEU A 44 11.97 -0.17 9.71
C LEU A 44 12.95 -0.89 10.65
N ALA A 45 13.99 -1.53 10.11
CA ALA A 45 15.01 -2.19 10.89
C ALA A 45 15.81 -1.19 11.75
N ALA A 46 16.19 -0.04 11.16
CA ALA A 46 16.85 1.05 11.86
C ALA A 46 15.96 1.64 12.97
N PHE A 47 14.66 1.82 12.70
CA PHE A 47 13.71 2.27 13.71
C PHE A 47 13.65 1.31 14.91
N TYR A 48 13.56 0.00 14.67
CA TYR A 48 13.55 -0.97 15.77
C TYR A 48 14.88 -1.03 16.52
N ALA A 49 16.01 -1.00 15.81
CA ALA A 49 17.33 -0.96 16.44
C ALA A 49 17.48 0.29 17.33
N TRP A 50 16.99 1.42 16.87
CA TRP A 50 16.93 2.65 17.66
C TRP A 50 15.98 2.49 18.86
N TYR A 51 14.72 2.10 18.63
CA TYR A 51 13.70 1.93 19.69
C TYR A 51 14.17 1.02 20.82
N PHE A 52 14.75 -0.14 20.49
CA PHE A 52 15.26 -1.07 21.50
C PHE A 52 16.56 -0.60 22.17
N SER A 53 17.38 0.22 21.52
CA SER A 53 18.60 0.77 22.14
C SER A 53 18.32 1.96 23.06
N THR A 54 17.30 2.77 22.76
CA THR A 54 16.91 3.89 23.62
C THR A 54 16.09 3.47 24.83
N ARG A 55 15.46 2.29 24.79
CA ARG A 55 14.57 1.76 25.83
C ARG A 55 15.17 1.81 27.24
N ASP A 56 16.42 1.39 27.40
CA ASP A 56 17.08 1.32 28.71
C ASP A 56 17.78 2.62 29.12
N THR A 57 17.89 3.58 28.19
CA THR A 57 18.62 4.84 28.40
C THR A 57 17.76 5.97 28.97
N GLY A 58 16.44 5.78 29.07
CA GLY A 58 15.50 6.82 29.50
C GLY A 58 15.36 7.99 28.52
N ILE A 59 15.95 7.89 27.33
CA ILE A 59 15.80 8.89 26.27
C ILE A 59 14.45 8.66 25.60
N THR A 60 13.50 9.55 25.85
CA THR A 60 12.18 9.53 25.19
C THR A 60 12.27 10.01 23.74
N PHE A 61 11.38 9.50 22.88
CA PHE A 61 11.29 9.94 21.48
C PHE A 61 11.07 11.45 21.37
N THR A 62 10.24 12.00 22.25
CA THR A 62 9.94 13.44 22.33
C THR A 62 11.18 14.25 22.67
N LYS A 63 12.00 13.79 23.62
CA LYS A 63 13.29 14.40 23.95
C LYS A 63 14.29 14.32 22.80
N PHE A 64 14.31 13.21 22.07
CA PHE A 64 15.23 13.03 20.93
C PHE A 64 14.87 13.90 19.72
N PHE A 65 13.59 13.99 19.34
CA PHE A 65 13.16 14.70 18.12
C PHE A 65 12.74 16.15 18.34
N PHE A 66 12.14 16.47 19.49
CA PHE A 66 11.55 17.79 19.75
C PHE A 66 12.29 18.57 20.84
N GLY A 67 13.27 17.96 21.51
CA GLY A 67 14.09 18.63 22.53
C GLY A 67 13.28 19.17 23.72
N HIS A 68 12.07 18.64 23.97
CA HIS A 68 11.19 19.10 25.04
C HIS A 68 11.36 18.24 26.30
N ASP A 69 11.52 18.90 27.45
CA ASP A 69 11.64 18.25 28.76
C ASP A 69 10.27 18.06 29.43
N ASP A 70 10.05 16.82 29.87
CA ASP A 70 9.37 16.39 31.08
C ASP A 70 8.00 17.01 31.41
N ASN A 71 6.94 16.36 30.92
CA ASN A 71 5.62 16.29 31.59
C ASN A 71 4.65 15.27 30.94
N LEU A 72 5.01 14.61 29.83
CA LEU A 72 4.20 13.52 29.30
C LEU A 72 4.40 12.27 30.17
N GLU A 73 3.30 11.66 30.60
CA GLU A 73 3.37 10.39 31.33
C GLU A 73 4.14 9.35 30.49
N PRO A 74 5.22 8.75 31.02
CA PRO A 74 6.16 7.94 30.25
C PRO A 74 5.55 6.70 29.58
N GLY A 75 4.35 6.27 30.01
CA GLY A 75 3.61 5.16 29.38
C GLY A 75 2.95 5.51 28.05
N LEU A 76 2.42 6.74 27.92
CA LEU A 76 1.68 7.15 26.71
C LEU A 76 2.59 7.23 25.48
N GLU A 77 3.84 7.66 25.64
CA GLU A 77 4.78 7.80 24.54
C GLU A 77 5.22 6.45 23.93
N HIS A 78 5.38 5.42 24.77
CA HIS A 78 5.73 4.07 24.30
C HIS A 78 4.61 3.47 23.44
N ASP A 79 3.35 3.67 23.85
CA ASP A 79 2.19 3.15 23.11
C ASP A 79 2.06 3.80 21.72
N PHE A 80 2.38 5.09 21.59
CA PHE A 80 2.40 5.78 20.30
C PHE A 80 3.54 5.30 19.38
N LEU A 81 4.71 5.01 19.94
CA LEU A 81 5.86 4.54 19.15
C LEU A 81 5.61 3.19 18.49
N ILE A 82 4.80 2.35 19.12
CA ILE A 82 4.39 1.06 18.58
C ILE A 82 3.47 1.22 17.35
N LEU A 83 2.69 2.29 17.28
CA LEU A 83 1.80 2.57 16.13
C LEU A 83 2.57 3.06 14.90
N VAL A 84 3.72 3.71 15.08
CA VAL A 84 4.52 4.30 13.99
C VAL A 84 4.89 3.25 12.92
N PRO A 85 5.49 2.09 13.27
CA PRO A 85 5.76 1.02 12.32
C PRO A 85 4.53 0.49 11.58
N ILE A 86 3.38 0.42 12.26
CA ILE A 86 2.13 -0.09 11.69
C ILE A 86 1.63 0.88 10.62
N ILE A 87 1.50 2.16 10.97
CA ILE A 87 1.05 3.22 10.04
C ILE A 87 2.01 3.31 8.85
N PHE A 88 3.32 3.30 9.11
CA PHE A 88 4.35 3.32 8.08
C PHE A 88 4.21 2.14 7.11
N SER A 89 3.99 0.93 7.63
CA SER A 89 3.83 -0.27 6.80
C SER A 89 2.55 -0.22 5.94
N PHE A 90 1.46 0.34 6.46
CA PHE A 90 0.25 0.59 5.66
C PHE A 90 0.48 1.61 4.55
N ALA A 91 1.19 2.70 4.85
CA ALA A 91 1.55 3.73 3.87
C ALA A 91 2.42 3.17 2.74
N ILE A 92 3.45 2.37 3.08
CA ILE A 92 4.30 1.68 2.09
C ILE A 92 3.46 0.76 1.21
N ARG A 93 2.61 -0.07 1.82
CA ARG A 93 1.74 -1.00 1.06
C ARG A 93 0.82 -0.26 0.10
N HIS A 94 0.23 0.85 0.55
CA HIS A 94 -0.61 1.69 -0.30
C HIS A 94 0.19 2.29 -1.47
N ARG A 95 1.39 2.83 -1.20
CA ARG A 95 2.28 3.36 -2.24
C ARG A 95 2.67 2.29 -3.25
N LEU A 96 3.05 1.10 -2.80
CA LEU A 96 3.41 -0.03 -3.68
C LEU A 96 2.24 -0.45 -4.58
N LYS A 97 1.00 -0.42 -4.09
CA LYS A 97 -0.18 -0.68 -4.94
C LYS A 97 -0.17 0.26 -6.16
N ILE A 98 0.05 1.56 -5.95
CA ILE A 98 0.03 2.56 -7.03
C ILE A 98 1.14 2.27 -8.04
N GLU A 99 2.37 2.09 -7.58
CA GLU A 99 3.53 1.86 -8.44
C GLU A 99 3.39 0.57 -9.26
N TYR A 100 2.97 -0.53 -8.63
CA TYR A 100 2.69 -1.77 -9.36
C TYR A 100 1.49 -1.65 -10.30
N GLY A 101 0.50 -0.82 -9.98
CA GLY A 101 -0.60 -0.50 -10.88
C GLY A 101 -0.10 0.16 -12.16
N ILE A 102 0.82 1.12 -12.05
CA ILE A 102 1.47 1.77 -13.21
C ILE A 102 2.21 0.71 -14.03
N LEU A 103 2.98 -0.16 -13.36
CA LEU A 103 3.75 -1.20 -14.03
C LEU A 103 2.87 -2.19 -14.81
N VAL A 104 1.71 -2.58 -14.25
CA VAL A 104 0.73 -3.42 -14.96
C VAL A 104 0.21 -2.71 -16.21
N ARG A 105 -0.16 -1.43 -16.10
CA ARG A 105 -0.67 -0.66 -17.25
C ARG A 105 0.37 -0.49 -18.34
N LEU A 106 1.62 -0.18 -17.98
CA LEU A 106 2.72 -0.07 -18.94
C LEU A 106 3.02 -1.42 -19.62
N GLY A 107 2.94 -2.52 -18.87
CA GLY A 107 3.06 -3.87 -19.44
C GLY A 107 1.93 -4.20 -20.42
N ASP A 108 0.69 -3.90 -20.05
CA ASP A 108 -0.48 -4.10 -20.93
C ASP A 108 -0.40 -3.20 -22.19
N TYR A 109 0.12 -1.97 -22.05
CA TYR A 109 0.36 -1.06 -23.16
C TYR A 109 1.45 -1.57 -24.10
N SER A 110 2.59 -1.99 -23.55
CA SER A 110 3.71 -2.59 -24.29
C SER A 110 3.25 -3.79 -25.12
N LYS A 111 2.43 -4.67 -24.53
CA LYS A 111 1.87 -5.83 -25.23
C LYS A 111 1.01 -5.41 -26.44
N ARG A 112 0.22 -4.35 -26.30
CA ARG A 112 -0.63 -3.87 -27.39
C ARG A 112 0.17 -3.28 -28.54
N ILE A 113 1.28 -2.59 -28.25
CA ILE A 113 2.20 -2.12 -29.29
C ILE A 113 2.86 -3.32 -29.99
N GLU A 114 3.28 -4.34 -29.24
CA GLU A 114 3.85 -5.57 -29.80
C GLU A 114 2.85 -6.27 -30.73
N ASP A 115 1.59 -6.41 -30.33
CA ASP A 115 0.53 -6.97 -31.16
C ASP A 115 0.30 -6.13 -32.45
N TYR A 116 0.39 -4.80 -32.36
CA TYR A 116 0.31 -3.91 -33.53
C TYR A 116 1.49 -4.08 -34.48
N VAL A 117 2.72 -4.10 -33.96
CA VAL A 117 3.96 -4.19 -34.75
C VAL A 117 4.12 -5.55 -35.43
N TYR A 118 3.90 -6.64 -34.69
CA TYR A 118 4.26 -7.98 -35.16
C TYR A 118 3.10 -8.80 -35.72
N ARG A 119 1.87 -8.55 -35.28
CA ARG A 119 0.72 -9.38 -35.70
C ARG A 119 -0.15 -8.71 -36.76
N ALA A 120 0.12 -7.44 -37.09
CA ALA A 120 -0.74 -6.60 -37.94
C ALA A 120 -2.24 -6.65 -37.53
N GLN A 121 -2.50 -7.06 -36.28
CA GLN A 121 -3.83 -7.29 -35.73
C GLN A 121 -4.10 -6.14 -34.75
N GLY A 122 -4.57 -5.03 -35.28
CA GLY A 122 -4.98 -3.93 -34.43
C GLY A 122 -5.21 -2.65 -35.18
N ASN A 123 -6.43 -2.12 -35.07
CA ASN A 123 -6.69 -0.73 -35.39
C ASN A 123 -6.15 0.12 -34.23
N PHE A 124 -4.81 0.21 -34.11
CA PHE A 124 -4.13 0.92 -33.04
C PHE A 124 -4.19 2.43 -33.30
N THR A 125 -5.39 2.98 -33.14
CA THR A 125 -5.73 4.37 -33.43
C THR A 125 -5.17 5.37 -32.42
N ARG A 126 -4.49 4.90 -31.36
CA ARG A 126 -4.14 5.70 -30.19
C ARG A 126 -2.75 5.32 -29.67
N LEU A 127 -1.76 5.91 -30.31
CA LEU A 127 -0.38 5.96 -29.84
C LEU A 127 -0.24 7.04 -28.74
N GLY A 128 0.68 6.86 -27.80
CA GLY A 128 0.88 7.73 -26.63
C GLY A 128 0.59 7.04 -25.28
N TRP A 129 1.64 6.56 -24.60
CA TRP A 129 1.55 5.93 -23.28
C TRP A 129 0.95 6.84 -22.20
N GLN A 130 1.15 8.16 -22.28
CA GLN A 130 0.57 9.13 -21.34
C GLN A 130 -0.96 9.16 -21.46
N THR A 131 -1.47 9.35 -22.68
CA THR A 131 -2.90 9.31 -22.99
C THR A 131 -3.52 7.96 -22.63
N TYR A 132 -2.74 6.87 -22.76
CA TYR A 132 -3.18 5.55 -22.31
C TYR A 132 -3.35 5.49 -20.79
N LEU A 133 -2.38 5.95 -20.02
CA LEU A 133 -2.47 5.96 -18.54
C LEU A 133 -3.56 6.90 -18.01
N GLU A 134 -3.82 8.03 -18.66
CA GLU A 134 -4.90 8.94 -18.29
C GLU A 134 -6.28 8.30 -18.40
N ARG A 135 -6.47 7.46 -19.43
CA ARG A 135 -7.73 6.75 -19.71
C ARG A 135 -7.84 5.43 -18.95
N CYS A 136 -6.72 4.73 -18.80
CA CYS A 136 -6.61 3.46 -18.10
C CYS A 136 -5.87 3.71 -16.78
N ARG A 137 -6.52 4.40 -15.84
CA ARG A 137 -5.83 4.85 -14.64
C ARG A 137 -5.27 3.64 -13.87
N PRO A 138 -4.04 3.75 -13.34
CA PRO A 138 -3.45 2.74 -12.46
C PRO A 138 -4.31 2.46 -11.22
N ASP A 139 -4.95 3.48 -10.68
CA ASP A 139 -5.72 3.40 -9.43
C ASP A 139 -6.99 2.53 -9.55
N ASP A 140 -7.56 2.47 -10.75
CA ASP A 140 -8.75 1.68 -11.09
C ASP A 140 -8.47 0.17 -11.05
N ILE A 141 -7.20 -0.24 -11.07
CA ILE A 141 -6.86 -1.66 -10.98
C ILE A 141 -7.16 -2.16 -9.57
N LYS A 142 -8.03 -3.18 -9.50
CA LYS A 142 -8.34 -3.88 -8.27
C LYS A 142 -7.08 -4.44 -7.61
N TYR A 143 -6.99 -4.27 -6.29
CA TYR A 143 -5.82 -4.68 -5.51
C TYR A 143 -5.49 -6.16 -5.69
N GLU A 144 -6.50 -7.03 -5.84
CA GLU A 144 -6.35 -8.48 -6.02
C GLU A 144 -5.60 -8.83 -7.31
N VAL A 145 -5.81 -8.05 -8.38
CA VAL A 145 -5.15 -8.25 -9.69
C VAL A 145 -3.68 -7.90 -9.60
N ILE A 146 -3.35 -6.81 -8.90
CA ILE A 146 -1.96 -6.40 -8.68
C ILE A 146 -1.27 -7.43 -7.78
N ARG A 147 -1.94 -7.85 -6.70
CA ARG A 147 -1.42 -8.83 -5.75
C ARG A 147 -1.17 -10.19 -6.38
N SER A 148 -2.02 -10.65 -7.30
CA SER A 148 -1.81 -11.95 -7.96
C SER A 148 -0.57 -11.94 -8.85
N ARG A 149 -0.29 -10.82 -9.53
CA ARG A 149 0.90 -10.63 -10.37
C ARG A 149 2.19 -10.44 -9.57
N PHE A 150 2.13 -9.74 -8.43
CA PHE A 150 3.30 -9.46 -7.57
C PHE A 150 3.18 -10.12 -6.20
N SER A 151 2.74 -11.38 -6.18
CA SER A 151 2.38 -12.09 -4.95
C SER A 151 3.53 -12.19 -3.96
N ASN A 152 4.76 -12.42 -4.43
CA ASN A 152 5.95 -12.51 -3.59
C ASN A 152 6.20 -11.24 -2.79
N THR A 153 6.17 -10.08 -3.44
CA THR A 153 6.35 -8.78 -2.79
C THR A 153 5.26 -8.52 -1.75
N PHE A 154 3.99 -8.67 -2.14
CA PHE A 154 2.89 -8.44 -1.21
C PHE A 154 2.88 -9.42 -0.04
N ASN A 155 3.30 -10.66 -0.26
CA ASN A 155 3.45 -11.65 0.80
C ASN A 155 4.60 -11.30 1.74
N LEU A 156 5.72 -10.77 1.23
CA LEU A 156 6.82 -10.26 2.04
C LEU A 156 6.34 -9.11 2.94
N PHE A 157 5.72 -8.08 2.39
CA PHE A 157 5.19 -6.97 3.19
C PHE A 157 4.12 -7.40 4.19
N ARG A 158 3.27 -8.36 3.81
CA ARG A 158 2.31 -8.95 4.76
C ARG A 158 3.03 -9.62 5.93
N LYS A 159 4.08 -10.40 5.68
CA LYS A 159 4.88 -11.04 6.73
C LYS A 159 5.56 -10.00 7.61
N VAL A 160 6.11 -8.93 7.03
CA VAL A 160 6.70 -7.81 7.77
C VAL A 160 5.66 -7.16 8.68
N ILE A 161 4.49 -6.77 8.15
CA ILE A 161 3.39 -6.19 8.94
C ILE A 161 2.99 -7.10 10.10
N ILE A 162 2.79 -8.39 9.82
CA ILE A 162 2.42 -9.36 10.86
C ILE A 162 3.53 -9.46 11.92
N GLY A 163 4.79 -9.55 11.50
CA GLY A 163 5.94 -9.59 12.40
C GLY A 163 6.01 -8.33 13.29
N THR A 164 5.84 -7.15 12.70
CA THR A 164 5.75 -5.86 13.39
C THR A 164 4.63 -5.85 14.44
N ILE A 165 3.43 -6.32 14.09
CA ILE A 165 2.29 -6.40 15.02
C ILE A 165 2.57 -7.42 16.13
N LEU A 166 3.19 -8.56 15.83
CA LEU A 166 3.54 -9.55 16.85
C LEU A 166 4.59 -9.01 17.83
N ILE A 167 5.63 -8.34 17.34
CA ILE A 167 6.64 -7.68 18.17
C ILE A 167 5.96 -6.65 19.08
N ALA A 168 5.07 -5.82 18.51
CA ALA A 168 4.28 -4.85 19.26
C ALA A 168 3.46 -5.51 20.39
N ILE A 169 2.73 -6.58 20.08
CA ILE A 169 1.92 -7.32 21.07
C ILE A 169 2.80 -7.91 22.17
N VAL A 170 3.93 -8.52 21.80
CA VAL A 170 4.87 -9.10 22.77
C VAL A 170 5.45 -8.01 23.67
N ASP A 171 5.85 -6.88 23.11
CA ASP A 171 6.41 -5.75 23.87
C ASP A 171 5.39 -5.18 24.86
N ILE A 172 4.16 -4.93 24.40
CA ILE A 172 3.03 -4.51 25.25
C ILE A 172 2.76 -5.56 26.34
N SER A 173 2.79 -6.85 25.99
CA SER A 173 2.51 -7.93 26.95
C SER A 173 3.60 -8.07 28.00
N ILE A 174 4.87 -7.84 27.66
CA ILE A 174 5.97 -7.86 28.62
C ILE A 174 5.87 -6.66 29.57
N HIS A 175 5.59 -5.48 29.02
CA HIS A 175 5.60 -4.23 29.79
C HIS A 175 4.36 -4.08 30.67
N TYR A 176 3.18 -4.30 30.09
CA TYR A 176 1.90 -4.14 30.76
C TYR A 176 1.36 -5.45 31.33
N GLY A 177 1.95 -6.61 31.02
CA GLY A 177 1.48 -7.92 31.49
C GLY A 177 1.23 -8.00 33.00
N PRO A 178 2.15 -7.54 33.87
CA PRO A 178 1.92 -7.51 35.32
C PRO A 178 0.72 -6.64 35.72
N ILE A 179 0.57 -5.46 35.09
CA ILE A 179 -0.53 -4.51 35.33
C ILE A 179 -1.87 -5.10 34.84
N ILE A 180 -1.86 -5.72 33.66
CA ILE A 180 -3.00 -6.38 33.02
C ILE A 180 -3.45 -7.59 33.85
N LEU A 181 -2.52 -8.39 34.38
CA LEU A 181 -2.85 -9.52 35.25
C LEU A 181 -3.47 -9.04 36.57
N GLN A 182 -2.99 -7.93 37.11
CA GLN A 182 -3.54 -7.32 38.32
C GLN A 182 -4.95 -6.72 38.10
N HIS A 183 -5.24 -6.19 36.91
CA HIS A 183 -6.51 -5.52 36.57
C HIS A 183 -7.39 -6.32 35.58
N LYS A 184 -7.08 -7.60 35.38
CA LYS A 184 -7.74 -8.51 34.43
C LYS A 184 -9.29 -8.45 34.43
N PRO A 185 -10.00 -8.45 35.58
CA PRO A 185 -11.46 -8.38 35.57
C PRO A 185 -11.99 -7.05 35.01
N LEU A 186 -11.32 -5.93 35.28
CA LEU A 186 -11.68 -4.60 34.80
C LEU A 186 -11.46 -4.47 33.28
N ILE A 187 -10.33 -5.01 32.80
CA ILE A 187 -10.00 -5.01 31.37
C ILE A 187 -10.98 -5.89 30.58
N LEU A 188 -11.39 -7.04 31.11
CA LEU A 188 -12.39 -7.90 30.46
C LEU A 188 -13.77 -7.23 30.36
N GLN A 189 -14.20 -6.52 31.41
CA GLN A 189 -15.43 -5.73 31.36
C GLN A 189 -15.34 -4.61 30.33
N PHE A 190 -14.23 -3.86 30.30
CA PHE A 190 -14.00 -2.81 29.32
C PHE A 190 -13.96 -3.34 27.88
N TRP A 191 -13.27 -4.46 27.65
CA TRP A 191 -13.24 -5.12 26.34
C TRP A 191 -14.66 -5.48 25.92
N GLN A 192 -15.44 -6.14 26.78
CA GLN A 192 -16.81 -6.53 26.47
C GLN A 192 -17.68 -5.32 26.08
N ILE A 193 -17.56 -4.20 26.81
CA ILE A 193 -18.24 -2.95 26.50
C ILE A 193 -17.81 -2.40 25.13
N ALA A 194 -16.50 -2.36 24.85
CA ALA A 194 -15.99 -1.90 23.57
C ALA A 194 -16.45 -2.80 22.40
N LYS A 195 -16.47 -4.12 22.59
CA LYS A 195 -16.96 -5.12 21.61
C LYS A 195 -18.41 -4.83 21.24
N ASN A 196 -19.25 -4.58 22.23
CA ASN A 196 -20.66 -4.28 22.05
C ASN A 196 -20.84 -2.93 21.35
N PHE A 197 -20.10 -1.91 21.77
CA PHE A 197 -20.11 -0.58 21.14
C PHE A 197 -19.70 -0.64 19.66
N PHE A 198 -18.62 -1.32 19.32
CA PHE A 198 -18.18 -1.47 17.93
C PHE A 198 -19.16 -2.31 17.11
N ALA A 199 -19.74 -3.37 17.67
CA ALA A 199 -20.76 -4.18 16.99
C ALA A 199 -22.03 -3.35 16.70
N GLU A 200 -22.50 -2.56 17.66
CA GLU A 200 -23.66 -1.68 17.48
C GLU A 200 -23.39 -0.57 16.46
N THR A 201 -22.20 0.03 16.51
CA THR A 201 -21.79 1.07 15.56
C THR A 201 -21.70 0.50 14.14
N PHE A 202 -21.14 -0.70 13.99
CA PHE A 202 -21.04 -1.38 12.69
C PHE A 202 -22.42 -1.71 12.11
N ILE A 203 -23.33 -2.25 12.93
CA ILE A 203 -24.71 -2.53 12.55
C ILE A 203 -25.46 -1.23 12.19
N SER A 204 -25.22 -0.14 12.91
CA SER A 204 -25.83 1.17 12.63
C SER A 204 -25.37 1.72 11.27
N ILE A 205 -24.07 1.62 10.99
CA ILE A 205 -23.49 2.04 9.70
C ILE A 205 -24.03 1.18 8.55
N GLU A 206 -24.16 -0.14 8.74
CA GLU A 206 -24.70 -1.05 7.72
C GLU A 206 -26.19 -0.79 7.43
N ARG A 207 -26.97 -0.45 8.46
CA ARG A 207 -28.37 0.00 8.29
C ARG A 207 -28.47 1.34 7.58
N ALA A 208 -27.61 2.31 7.93
CA ALA A 208 -27.57 3.59 7.26
C ALA A 208 -27.20 3.42 5.77
N TRP A 209 -26.21 2.59 5.48
CA TRP A 209 -25.80 2.28 4.12
C TRP A 209 -26.89 1.58 3.30
N SER A 210 -27.53 0.56 3.84
CA SER A 210 -28.64 -0.14 3.15
C SER A 210 -29.85 0.77 2.94
N SER A 211 -30.14 1.70 3.85
CA SER A 211 -31.20 2.71 3.66
C SER A 211 -30.86 3.72 2.56
N PHE A 212 -29.59 4.08 2.43
CA PHE A 212 -29.08 4.97 1.39
C PHE A 212 -29.14 4.29 0.01
N ASP A 213 -28.69 3.04 -0.11
CA ASP A 213 -28.79 2.25 -1.34
C ASP A 213 -30.26 2.04 -1.76
N ALA A 214 -31.17 1.78 -0.81
CA ALA A 214 -32.59 1.68 -1.09
C ALA A 214 -33.20 3.01 -1.57
N ALA A 215 -32.78 4.14 -1.00
CA ALA A 215 -33.22 5.48 -1.43
C ALA A 215 -32.75 5.79 -2.86
N LEU A 216 -31.50 5.47 -3.19
CA LEU A 216 -30.90 5.58 -4.53
C LEU A 216 -31.68 4.78 -5.58
N HIS A 217 -32.05 3.54 -5.27
CA HIS A 217 -32.79 2.68 -6.22
C HIS A 217 -34.29 2.96 -6.29
N SER A 218 -34.87 3.65 -5.31
CA SER A 218 -36.29 4.04 -5.31
C SER A 218 -36.61 5.31 -6.13
N GLY A 219 -35.61 5.95 -6.74
CA GLY A 219 -35.80 7.18 -7.53
C GLY A 219 -36.17 8.41 -6.69
N ARG A 220 -35.99 8.37 -5.37
CA ARG A 220 -36.33 9.46 -4.44
C ARG A 220 -35.25 10.54 -4.28
N ILE A 221 -34.14 10.46 -5.02
CA ILE A 221 -33.04 11.43 -4.97
C ILE A 221 -32.85 12.08 -6.35
N SER A 222 -33.95 12.48 -6.97
CA SER A 222 -33.95 13.38 -8.12
C SER A 222 -34.92 14.53 -7.85
N ASP A 223 -34.52 15.40 -6.94
CA ASP A 223 -34.87 16.82 -6.85
C ASP A 223 -33.77 17.54 -6.05
#